data_AF-R5SP27-F1
#
_entry.id   AF-R5SP27-F1
#
_cell.length_a   1.000
_cell.length_b   1.000
_cell.length_c   1.000
_cell.angle_alpha   90.00
_cell.angle_beta   90.00
_cell.angle_gamma   90.00
#
_symmetry.space_group_name_H-M   'P 1'
#
loop_
_entity.id
_entity.type
_entity.pdbx_description
1 polymer ?
#
loop_
_entity_poly.entity_id
_entity_poly.type
_entity_poly.pdbx_seq_one_letter_code
_entity_poly.pdbx_strand_id
1 'polypeptide(L)'
;MSGELKKMLTKSAKTKLAYLLLKDGLADFKKMLDPNEVGGTALLGISRPVVKAHGSSNAAAFCNAVRQTIAVAESGIIADITQNVDKMKVTPEKD
;
A
#
# COMPACT_ATOMS: atom_id res chain seq x y z
N MET A 1 12.19 8.67 -0.45
CA MET A 1 12.65 9.60 0.60
C MET A 1 12.51 10.99 0.05
N SER A 2 11.67 11.83 0.66
CA SER A 2 11.43 13.20 0.18
C SER A 2 12.77 13.93 0.01
N GLY A 3 12.90 14.73 -1.06
CA GLY A 3 14.14 15.43 -1.37
C GLY A 3 14.61 16.35 -0.23
N GLU A 4 13.68 16.86 0.57
CA GLU A 4 13.93 17.69 1.74
C GLU A 4 14.53 16.90 2.92
N LEU A 5 14.03 15.68 3.17
CA LEU A 5 14.57 14.82 4.22
C LEU A 5 16.02 14.42 3.91
N LYS A 6 16.31 14.12 2.63
CA LYS A 6 17.68 13.83 2.19
C LYS A 6 18.59 15.05 2.40
N LYS A 7 18.14 16.26 2.05
CA LYS A 7 18.91 17.51 2.24
C LYS A 7 19.21 17.77 3.72
N MET A 8 18.24 17.58 4.61
CA MET A 8 18.42 17.77 6.06
C MET A 8 19.47 16.79 6.62
N LEU A 9 19.36 15.51 6.27
CA LEU A 9 20.23 14.45 6.76
C LEU A 9 21.68 14.56 6.24
N THR A 10 21.90 15.20 5.09
CA THR A 10 23.25 15.40 4.53
C THR A 10 23.85 16.79 4.77
N LYS A 11 23.18 17.68 5.53
CA LYS A 11 23.54 19.09 5.67
C LYS A 11 24.86 19.35 6.41
N SER A 12 25.21 18.58 7.43
CA SER A 12 26.40 18.80 8.26
C SER A 12 27.09 17.48 8.62
N ALA A 13 28.33 17.53 9.12
CA ALA A 13 29.05 16.35 9.56
C ALA A 13 28.30 15.58 10.67
N LYS A 14 27.64 16.32 11.58
CA LYS A 14 26.79 15.75 12.63
C LYS A 14 25.58 15.01 12.05
N THR A 15 24.86 15.61 11.10
CA THR A 15 23.68 14.95 10.51
C THR A 15 24.05 13.78 9.61
N LYS A 16 25.21 13.83 8.93
CA LYS A 16 25.75 12.69 8.17
C LYS A 16 26.08 11.49 9.07
N LEU A 17 26.65 11.73 10.25
CA LEU A 17 26.93 10.67 11.22
C LEU A 17 25.62 10.04 11.74
N ALA A 18 24.64 10.88 12.09
CA ALA A 18 23.31 10.42 12.48
C ALA A 18 22.62 9.62 11.37
N TYR A 19 22.75 10.05 10.11
CA TYR A 19 22.24 9.31 8.95
C TYR A 19 22.89 7.94 8.80
N LEU A 20 24.21 7.82 9.04
CA LEU A 20 24.91 6.54 8.94
C LEU A 20 24.38 5.53 9.97
N LEU A 21 24.16 5.99 11.21
CA LEU A 21 23.62 5.16 12.29
C LEU A 21 22.15 4.72 12.03
N LEU A 22 21.39 5.55 11.33
CA LEU A 22 19.96 5.32 11.05
C LEU A 22 19.69 4.75 9.65
N LYS A 23 20.73 4.53 8.85
CA LYS A 23 20.61 4.25 7.41
C LYS A 23 19.72 3.05 7.12
N ASP A 24 19.88 1.97 7.88
CA ASP A 24 19.14 0.73 7.64
C ASP A 24 17.67 0.88 8.02
N GLY A 25 17.38 1.47 9.19
CA GLY A 25 16.00 1.81 9.59
C GLY A 25 15.33 2.80 8.64
N LEU A 26 16.07 3.78 8.10
CA LEU A 26 15.56 4.70 7.09
C LEU A 26 15.28 4.00 5.74
N ALA A 27 16.06 2.98 5.39
CA ALA A 27 15.83 2.19 4.19
C ALA A 27 14.54 1.37 4.32
N ASP A 28 14.30 0.75 5.47
CA ASP A 28 13.07 -0.01 5.71
C ASP A 28 11.84 0.90 5.85
N PHE A 29 11.99 2.05 6.51
CA PHE A 29 10.96 3.08 6.54
C PHE A 29 10.60 3.55 5.12
N LYS A 30 11.59 3.70 4.24
CA LYS A 30 11.34 4.03 2.83
C LYS A 30 10.53 2.92 2.14
N LYS A 31 10.85 1.65 2.37
CA LYS A 31 10.10 0.52 1.79
C LYS A 31 8.65 0.51 2.28
N MET A 32 8.41 0.74 3.58
CA MET A 32 7.05 0.81 4.12
C MET A 32 6.20 1.91 3.48
N LEU A 33 6.84 2.99 3.03
CA LEU A 33 6.17 4.09 2.33
C LEU A 33 6.17 3.95 0.80
N ASP A 34 6.79 2.89 0.25
CA ASP A 34 6.87 2.70 -1.19
C ASP A 34 5.60 2.00 -1.71
N PRO A 35 4.74 2.70 -2.47
CA PRO A 35 3.52 2.10 -3.01
C PRO A 35 3.81 0.96 -4.01
N ASN A 36 5.06 0.81 -4.49
CA ASN A 36 5.46 -0.31 -5.34
C ASN A 36 5.52 -1.65 -4.60
N GLU A 37 5.60 -1.66 -3.27
CA GLU A 37 5.68 -2.90 -2.49
C GLU A 37 4.35 -3.69 -2.53
N VAL A 38 3.20 -3.00 -2.61
CA VAL A 38 1.88 -3.65 -2.74
C VAL A 38 1.56 -3.94 -4.22
N GLY A 39 2.12 -3.16 -5.15
CA GLY A 39 2.04 -3.39 -6.60
C GLY A 39 0.72 -2.97 -7.26
N GLY A 40 -0.41 -3.08 -6.55
CA GLY A 40 -1.72 -2.63 -7.04
C GLY A 40 -2.80 -2.64 -5.96
N THR A 41 -3.91 -1.95 -6.22
CA THR A 41 -5.04 -1.84 -5.28
C THR A 41 -6.21 -2.69 -5.74
N ALA A 42 -6.75 -3.51 -4.84
CA ALA A 42 -7.97 -4.28 -5.08
C ALA A 42 -9.19 -3.35 -5.14
N LEU A 43 -9.99 -3.48 -6.19
CA LEU A 43 -11.28 -2.80 -6.29
C LEU A 43 -12.34 -3.61 -5.55
N LEU A 44 -12.94 -3.02 -4.52
CA LEU A 44 -14.00 -3.62 -3.74
C LEU A 44 -15.37 -3.22 -4.30
N GLY A 45 -16.39 -4.06 -4.07
CA GLY A 45 -17.78 -3.81 -4.52
C GLY A 45 -18.10 -4.26 -5.94
N ILE A 46 -17.17 -4.95 -6.60
CA ILE A 46 -17.36 -5.58 -7.92
C ILE A 46 -17.46 -7.10 -7.78
N SER A 47 -18.13 -7.75 -8.73
CA SER A 47 -18.47 -9.18 -8.63
C SER A 47 -17.30 -10.15 -8.81
N ARG A 48 -16.12 -9.68 -9.24
CA ARG A 48 -14.93 -10.52 -9.47
C ARG A 48 -13.66 -9.78 -9.03
N PRO A 49 -12.57 -10.50 -8.71
CA PRO A 49 -11.31 -9.86 -8.34
C PRO A 49 -10.80 -8.97 -9.47
N VAL A 50 -10.62 -7.67 -9.19
CA VAL A 50 -9.93 -6.74 -10.09
C VAL A 50 -8.94 -5.94 -9.25
N VAL A 51 -7.69 -5.90 -9.70
CA VAL A 51 -6.62 -5.13 -9.10
C VAL A 51 -6.13 -4.12 -10.12
N LYS A 52 -6.04 -2.85 -9.70
CA LYS A 52 -5.46 -1.78 -10.50
C LYS A 52 -3.99 -1.59 -10.12
N ALA A 53 -3.09 -1.80 -11.08
CA ALA A 53 -1.69 -1.39 -10.96
C ALA A 53 -1.53 0.11 -11.31
N HIS A 54 -0.45 0.72 -10.84
CA HIS A 54 -0.14 2.11 -11.17
C HIS A 54 0.46 2.22 -12.59
N GLY A 55 0.21 3.34 -13.29
CA GLY A 55 0.68 3.51 -14.67
C GLY A 55 2.21 3.57 -14.82
N SER A 56 2.91 3.99 -13.76
CA SER A 56 4.37 4.02 -13.70
C SER A 56 4.99 2.78 -13.03
N SER A 57 4.21 1.69 -12.86
CA SER A 57 4.69 0.45 -12.27
C SER A 57 5.83 -0.17 -13.07
N ASN A 58 6.91 -0.54 -12.36
CA ASN A 58 8.00 -1.32 -12.92
C ASN A 58 7.71 -2.84 -12.83
N ALA A 59 8.63 -3.67 -13.33
CA ALA A 59 8.45 -5.13 -13.34
C ALA A 59 8.19 -5.73 -11.95
N ALA A 60 8.88 -5.24 -10.91
CA ALA A 60 8.67 -5.70 -9.54
C ALA A 60 7.28 -5.33 -9.00
N ALA A 61 6.85 -4.08 -9.23
CA ALA A 61 5.53 -3.61 -8.84
C ALA A 61 4.42 -4.41 -9.55
N PHE A 62 4.60 -4.74 -10.83
CA PHE A 62 3.62 -5.55 -11.56
C PHE A 62 3.57 -7.01 -11.06
N CYS A 63 4.73 -7.60 -10.73
CA CYS A 63 4.79 -8.91 -10.07
C CYS A 63 4.05 -8.90 -8.73
N ASN A 64 4.23 -7.86 -7.92
CA ASN A 64 3.50 -7.69 -6.66
C ASN A 64 1.99 -7.50 -6.91
N ALA A 65 1.58 -6.79 -7.96
CA ALA A 65 0.16 -6.67 -8.33
C ALA A 65 -0.48 -8.01 -8.69
N VAL A 66 0.26 -8.90 -9.38
CA VAL A 66 -0.21 -10.26 -9.68
C VAL A 66 -0.35 -11.08 -8.39
N ARG A 67 0.64 -11.01 -7.49
CA ARG A 67 0.55 -11.66 -6.16
C ARG A 67 -0.63 -11.15 -5.34
N GLN A 68 -0.87 -9.84 -5.35
CA GLN A 68 -2.04 -9.23 -4.72
C GLN A 68 -3.34 -9.75 -5.34
N THR A 69 -3.39 -9.91 -6.66
CA THR A 69 -4.57 -10.43 -7.36
C THR A 69 -4.86 -11.88 -6.96
N ILE A 70 -3.82 -12.72 -6.85
CA ILE A 70 -3.93 -14.10 -6.37
C ILE A 70 -4.49 -14.11 -4.94
N ALA A 71 -3.88 -13.33 -4.04
CA ALA A 71 -4.34 -13.25 -2.65
C ALA A 71 -5.80 -12.79 -2.54
N VAL A 72 -6.24 -11.80 -3.34
CA VAL A 72 -7.64 -11.36 -3.36
C VAL A 72 -8.56 -12.45 -3.89
N ALA A 73 -8.16 -13.17 -4.94
CA ALA A 73 -8.95 -14.27 -5.50
C ALA A 73 -9.11 -15.42 -4.51
N GLU A 74 -8.08 -15.71 -3.72
CA GLU A 74 -8.09 -16.79 -2.72
C GLU A 74 -8.69 -16.38 -1.37
N SER A 75 -8.80 -15.07 -1.09
CA SER A 75 -9.23 -14.54 0.21
C SER A 75 -10.68 -14.85 0.60
N GLY A 76 -11.55 -15.20 -0.35
CA GLY A 76 -12.99 -15.34 -0.11
C GLY A 76 -13.73 -14.02 0.11
N ILE A 77 -13.06 -12.86 0.04
CA ILE A 77 -13.63 -11.54 0.39
C ILE A 77 -14.91 -11.20 -0.37
N ILE A 78 -15.05 -11.65 -1.62
CA ILE A 78 -16.26 -11.40 -2.41
C ILE A 78 -17.45 -12.15 -1.81
N ALA A 79 -17.26 -13.42 -1.45
CA ALA A 79 -18.31 -14.22 -0.82
C ALA A 79 -18.71 -13.63 0.54
N ASP A 80 -17.72 -13.20 1.33
CA ASP A 80 -17.95 -12.56 2.63
C ASP A 80 -18.73 -11.26 2.49
N ILE A 81 -18.35 -10.40 1.55
CA ILE A 81 -19.08 -9.14 1.26
C ILE A 81 -20.50 -9.47 0.82
N THR A 82 -20.68 -10.39 -0.15
CA THR A 82 -22.01 -10.77 -0.63
C THR A 82 -22.91 -11.30 0.49
N GLN A 83 -22.38 -12.09 1.41
CA GLN A 83 -23.15 -12.64 2.54
C GLN A 83 -23.53 -11.57 3.57
N ASN A 84 -22.76 -10.49 3.70
CA ASN A 84 -22.89 -9.55 4.80
C ASN A 84 -23.34 -8.14 4.41
N VAL A 85 -23.33 -7.79 3.13
CA VAL A 85 -23.66 -6.42 2.67
C VAL A 85 -25.06 -5.98 3.12
N ASP A 86 -26.03 -6.90 3.17
CA ASP A 86 -27.40 -6.61 3.63
C ASP A 86 -27.49 -6.21 5.10
N LYS A 87 -26.45 -6.50 5.89
CA LYS A 87 -26.36 -6.10 7.30
C LYS A 87 -25.87 -4.66 7.44
N MET A 88 -25.27 -4.07 6.41
CA MET A 88 -24.79 -2.69 6.40
C MET A 88 -25.92 -1.69 6.14
N LYS A 89 -26.97 -1.74 6.96
CA LYS A 89 -28.09 -0.80 6.92
C LYS A 89 -27.85 0.33 7.91
N VAL A 90 -27.96 1.56 7.43
CA VAL A 90 -28.03 2.73 8.31
C VAL A 90 -29.47 2.83 8.80
N THR A 91 -29.70 2.70 10.10
CA THR A 91 -30.99 3.05 10.68
C THR A 91 -31.20 4.56 10.52
N PRO A 92 -32.28 5.01 9.88
CA PRO A 92 -32.56 6.44 9.81
C PRO A 92 -32.74 7.00 11.22
N GLU A 93 -32.09 8.13 11.50
CA GLU A 93 -32.39 8.90 12.72
C GLU A 93 -33.88 9.24 12.72
N LYS A 94 -34.53 9.04 13.88
CA LYS A 94 -35.89 9.52 14.08
C LYS A 94 -35.81 11.04 14.25
N ASP A 95 -36.23 11.76 13.23
CA ASP A 95 -36.62 13.18 13.35
C ASP A 95 -37.76 13.35 14.37
#